data_AF-A0A9P0MFH7-F1
#
_entry.id   AF-A0A9P0MFH7-F1
#
_cell.length_a   1.000
_cell.length_b   1.000
_cell.length_c   1.000
_cell.angle_alpha   90.00
_cell.angle_beta   90.00
_cell.angle_gamma   90.00
#
_symmetry.space_group_name_H-M   'P 1'
#
loop_
_entity.id
_entity.type
_entity.pdbx_description
1 polymer ?
#
loop_
_entity_poly.entity_id
_entity_poly.type
_entity_poly.pdbx_seq_one_letter_code
_entity_poly.pdbx_strand_id
1 'polypeptide(L)'
;MKRKTDIAYLTDLFTKFNMVNLQLQGDSLNLIKAQSILSAFPARVNLMKQNIGRGEFSQFPNLSQTSCQADDVSTYVQHLNALYSDFESRFEDILTMVIPPWIINPYGHIEETNVIIQEELTELSTNEELKVQFKNEYQQFWLQNNIPVTYPIAYSLFLRPDAIVLKIKACVKLQSQKLYLCLKDIGETFTLTIITFF
;
A
#
# COMPACT_ATOMS: atom_id res chain seq x y z
N MET A 1 10.27 -7.40 -33.65
CA MET A 1 8.96 -6.95 -33.14
C MET A 1 8.89 -6.90 -31.60
N LYS A 2 10.03 -6.68 -30.91
CA LYS A 2 10.15 -6.75 -29.44
C LYS A 2 9.40 -5.63 -28.70
N ARG A 3 9.45 -4.41 -29.25
CA ARG A 3 8.82 -3.21 -28.70
C ARG A 3 7.32 -3.33 -28.42
N LYS A 4 6.55 -4.07 -29.24
CA LYS A 4 5.08 -4.14 -29.07
C LYS A 4 4.68 -4.98 -27.85
N THR A 5 5.32 -6.14 -27.68
CA THR A 5 5.11 -7.03 -26.54
C THR A 5 5.57 -6.37 -25.24
N ASP A 6 6.73 -5.69 -25.29
CA ASP A 6 7.27 -4.96 -24.14
C ASP A 6 6.34 -3.83 -23.69
N ILE A 7 5.82 -3.03 -24.63
CA ILE A 7 4.84 -1.97 -24.33
C ILE A 7 3.58 -2.58 -23.72
N ALA A 8 3.04 -3.65 -24.30
CA ALA A 8 1.83 -4.30 -23.79
C ALA A 8 2.00 -4.81 -22.35
N TYR A 9 3.12 -5.48 -22.07
CA TYR A 9 3.49 -5.93 -20.73
C TYR A 9 3.61 -4.76 -19.73
N LEU A 10 4.34 -3.71 -20.10
CA LEU A 10 4.55 -2.55 -19.24
C LEU A 10 3.23 -1.81 -18.98
N THR A 11 2.38 -1.62 -19.99
CA THR A 11 1.06 -0.99 -19.84
C THR A 11 0.20 -1.75 -18.83
N ASP A 12 0.14 -3.07 -18.92
CA ASP A 12 -0.61 -3.91 -17.98
C ASP A 12 -0.04 -3.84 -16.56
N LEU A 13 1.29 -3.87 -16.43
CA LEU A 13 1.97 -3.77 -15.15
C LEU A 13 1.70 -2.42 -14.48
N PHE A 14 1.87 -1.32 -15.22
CA PHE A 14 1.66 0.03 -14.72
C PHE A 14 0.21 0.31 -14.34
N THR A 15 -0.74 -0.27 -15.06
CA THR A 15 -2.16 -0.20 -14.67
C THR A 15 -2.37 -0.77 -13.26
N LYS A 16 -1.76 -1.91 -12.93
CA LYS A 16 -1.86 -2.52 -11.60
C LYS A 16 -1.17 -1.69 -10.52
N PHE A 17 0.00 -1.11 -10.82
CA PHE A 17 0.67 -0.17 -9.93
C PHE A 17 -0.20 1.05 -9.65
N ASN A 18 -0.80 1.62 -10.69
CA ASN A 18 -1.65 2.79 -10.53
C ASN A 18 -2.86 2.50 -9.62
N MET A 19 -3.46 1.31 -9.72
CA MET A 19 -4.53 0.91 -8.80
C MET A 19 -4.07 0.90 -7.34
N VAL A 20 -2.88 0.38 -7.06
CA VAL A 20 -2.32 0.40 -5.70
C VAL A 20 -1.99 1.83 -5.26
N ASN A 21 -1.41 2.62 -6.14
CA ASN A 21 -1.09 4.03 -5.88
C ASN A 21 -2.33 4.84 -5.51
N LEU A 22 -3.44 4.66 -6.23
CA LEU A 22 -4.71 5.31 -5.92
C LEU A 22 -5.25 4.91 -4.54
N GLN A 23 -5.15 3.62 -4.18
CA GLN A 23 -5.53 3.15 -2.85
C GLN A 23 -4.66 3.80 -1.75
N LEU A 24 -3.36 3.97 -2.01
CA LEU A 24 -2.40 4.58 -1.10
C LEU A 24 -2.46 6.13 -1.07
N GLN A 25 -3.22 6.75 -1.97
CA GLN A 25 -3.41 8.20 -1.98
C GLN A 25 -4.76 8.63 -1.41
N GLY A 26 -5.69 7.69 -1.22
CA GLY A 26 -7.04 8.01 -0.73
C GLY A 26 -7.04 8.73 0.62
N ASP A 27 -7.95 9.69 0.78
CA ASP A 27 -8.06 10.55 1.97
C ASP A 27 -8.36 9.77 3.27
N SER A 28 -8.89 8.55 3.16
CA SER A 28 -9.20 7.68 4.30
C SER A 28 -8.11 6.64 4.61
N LEU A 29 -6.92 6.76 4.00
CA LEU A 29 -5.80 5.86 4.24
C LEU A 29 -5.31 6.00 5.68
N ASN A 30 -5.17 4.85 6.35
CA ASN A 30 -4.54 4.74 7.66
C ASN A 30 -3.51 3.60 7.61
N LEU A 31 -2.77 3.40 8.69
CA LEU A 31 -1.75 2.37 8.79
C LEU A 31 -2.21 0.95 8.45
N ILE A 32 -3.35 0.55 9.01
CA ILE A 32 -3.90 -0.80 8.85
C ILE A 32 -4.25 -1.04 7.39
N LYS A 33 -4.91 -0.05 6.76
CA LYS A 33 -5.23 -0.08 5.33
C LYS A 33 -3.95 -0.08 4.49
N ALA A 34 -2.99 0.79 4.80
CA ALA A 34 -1.71 0.87 4.09
C ALA A 34 -0.94 -0.46 4.17
N GLN A 35 -0.80 -1.03 5.35
CA GLN A 35 -0.14 -2.32 5.54
C GLN A 35 -0.87 -3.44 4.80
N SER A 36 -2.21 -3.48 4.83
CA SER A 36 -3.01 -4.44 4.08
C SER A 36 -2.77 -4.33 2.56
N ILE A 37 -2.81 -3.11 2.02
CA ILE A 37 -2.56 -2.83 0.59
C ILE A 37 -1.13 -3.24 0.20
N LEU A 38 -0.14 -2.82 0.99
CA LEU A 38 1.27 -3.11 0.74
C LEU A 38 1.60 -4.59 0.90
N SER A 39 0.94 -5.32 1.78
CA SER A 39 1.12 -6.77 1.94
C SER A 39 0.50 -7.55 0.78
N ALA A 40 -0.62 -7.07 0.24
CA ALA A 40 -1.31 -7.73 -0.87
C ALA A 40 -0.56 -7.57 -2.20
N PHE A 41 0.14 -6.46 -2.41
CA PHE A 41 0.81 -6.18 -3.68
C PHE A 41 1.92 -7.17 -4.07
N PRO A 42 2.93 -7.47 -3.23
CA PRO A 42 3.99 -8.42 -3.58
C PRO A 42 3.42 -9.82 -3.82
N ALA A 43 2.38 -10.22 -3.08
CA ALA A 43 1.66 -11.47 -3.34
C ALA A 43 1.04 -11.49 -4.75
N ARG A 44 0.44 -10.38 -5.20
CA ARG A 44 -0.08 -10.25 -6.58
C ARG A 44 1.05 -10.31 -7.62
N VAL A 45 2.17 -9.64 -7.39
CA VAL A 45 3.35 -9.67 -8.28
C VAL A 45 3.89 -11.10 -8.41
N ASN A 46 3.97 -11.83 -7.28
CA ASN A 46 4.41 -13.22 -7.28
C ASN A 46 3.45 -14.14 -8.06
N LEU A 47 2.13 -13.95 -7.92
CA LEU A 47 1.12 -14.67 -8.72
C LEU A 47 1.25 -14.37 -10.21
N MET A 48 1.40 -13.09 -10.58
CA MET A 48 1.60 -12.66 -11.97
C MET A 48 2.84 -13.31 -12.57
N LYS A 49 3.95 -13.34 -11.81
CA LYS A 49 5.19 -13.99 -12.22
C LYS A 49 4.99 -15.48 -12.50
N GLN A 50 4.34 -16.20 -11.58
CA GLN A 50 4.07 -17.63 -11.75
C GLN A 50 3.17 -17.90 -12.97
N ASN A 51 2.15 -17.07 -13.18
CA ASN A 51 1.23 -17.21 -14.30
C ASN A 51 1.91 -16.93 -15.65
N ILE A 52 2.64 -15.82 -15.77
CA ILE A 52 3.43 -15.54 -16.99
C ILE A 52 4.43 -16.66 -17.26
N GLY A 53 5.11 -17.18 -16.23
CA GLY A 53 6.06 -18.29 -16.39
C GLY A 53 5.41 -19.58 -16.91
N ARG A 54 4.09 -19.75 -16.72
CA ARG A 54 3.29 -20.85 -17.27
C ARG A 54 2.70 -20.54 -18.65
N GLY A 55 2.96 -19.37 -19.21
CA GLY A 55 2.33 -18.89 -20.44
C GLY A 55 0.88 -18.40 -20.25
N GLU A 56 0.46 -18.15 -19.01
CA GLU A 56 -0.88 -17.66 -18.70
C GLU A 56 -0.92 -16.14 -18.56
N PHE A 57 -1.55 -15.49 -19.56
CA PHE A 57 -1.56 -14.03 -19.70
C PHE A 57 -2.91 -13.40 -19.35
N SER A 58 -3.85 -14.13 -18.75
CA SER A 58 -5.20 -13.62 -18.42
C SER A 58 -5.19 -12.37 -17.52
N GLN A 59 -4.15 -12.19 -16.70
CA GLN A 59 -3.95 -11.01 -15.86
C GLN A 59 -3.33 -9.82 -16.61
N PHE A 60 -2.91 -10.01 -17.86
CA PHE A 60 -2.24 -9.06 -18.73
C PHE A 60 -3.01 -8.93 -20.05
N PRO A 61 -4.15 -8.19 -20.05
CA PRO A 61 -5.04 -8.14 -21.21
C PRO A 61 -4.37 -7.59 -22.47
N ASN A 62 -3.46 -6.61 -22.36
CA ASN A 62 -2.74 -6.10 -23.53
C ASN A 62 -1.70 -7.13 -24.00
N LEU A 63 -0.94 -7.72 -23.09
CA LEU A 63 0.08 -8.73 -23.43
C LEU A 63 -0.54 -9.96 -24.09
N SER A 64 -1.72 -10.38 -23.62
CA SER A 64 -2.46 -11.54 -24.15
C SER A 64 -2.83 -11.42 -25.63
N GLN A 65 -2.86 -10.19 -26.16
CA GLN A 65 -3.15 -9.90 -27.57
C GLN A 65 -1.89 -9.87 -28.44
N THR A 66 -0.73 -10.15 -27.88
CA THR A 66 0.56 -10.13 -28.58
C THR A 66 1.14 -11.53 -28.70
N SER A 67 2.05 -11.72 -29.67
CA SER A 67 2.80 -12.97 -29.81
C SER A 67 4.03 -12.93 -28.90
N CYS A 68 3.81 -13.24 -27.62
CA CYS A 68 4.85 -13.29 -26.59
C CYS A 68 5.72 -14.54 -26.79
N GLN A 69 7.03 -14.37 -26.96
CA GLN A 69 7.98 -15.48 -27.14
C GLN A 69 8.53 -15.97 -25.80
N ALA A 70 9.13 -17.17 -25.78
CA ALA A 70 9.73 -17.73 -24.57
C ALA A 70 10.82 -16.82 -23.94
N ASP A 71 11.62 -16.15 -24.78
CA ASP A 71 12.63 -15.19 -24.32
C ASP A 71 12.00 -13.94 -23.66
N ASP A 72 10.85 -13.49 -24.18
CA ASP A 72 10.09 -12.38 -23.60
C ASP A 72 9.53 -12.79 -22.23
N VAL A 73 8.94 -13.99 -22.14
CA VAL A 73 8.44 -14.57 -20.88
C VAL A 73 9.55 -14.63 -19.82
N SER A 74 10.73 -15.14 -20.17
CA SER A 74 11.88 -15.19 -19.26
C SER A 74 12.28 -13.80 -18.77
N THR A 75 12.32 -12.82 -19.69
CA THR A 75 12.63 -11.42 -19.38
C THR A 75 11.61 -10.82 -18.41
N TYR A 76 10.30 -11.04 -18.64
CA TYR A 76 9.25 -10.52 -17.78
C TYR A 76 9.19 -11.19 -16.41
N VAL A 77 9.46 -12.49 -16.33
CA VAL A 77 9.61 -13.20 -15.05
C VAL A 77 10.77 -12.65 -14.23
N GLN A 78 11.92 -12.39 -14.87
CA GLN A 78 13.07 -11.76 -14.22
C GLN A 78 12.76 -10.34 -13.74
N HIS A 79 12.07 -9.55 -14.57
CA HIS A 79 11.65 -8.20 -14.18
C HIS A 79 10.68 -8.21 -12.99
N LEU A 80 9.67 -9.09 -12.99
CA LEU A 80 8.73 -9.23 -11.86
C LEU A 80 9.43 -9.72 -10.58
N ASN A 81 10.46 -10.56 -10.69
CA ASN A 81 11.30 -10.94 -9.54
C ASN A 81 12.06 -9.75 -8.97
N ALA A 82 12.75 -8.98 -9.82
CA ALA A 82 13.49 -7.81 -9.38
C ALA A 82 12.57 -6.77 -8.72
N LEU A 83 11.39 -6.57 -9.32
CA LEU A 83 10.35 -5.70 -8.79
C LEU A 83 9.83 -6.15 -7.43
N TYR A 84 9.60 -7.45 -7.25
CA TYR A 84 9.18 -8.03 -5.98
C TYR A 84 10.21 -7.75 -4.88
N SER A 85 11.49 -8.06 -5.13
CA SER A 85 12.57 -7.85 -4.17
C SER A 85 12.77 -6.37 -3.83
N ASP A 86 12.69 -5.49 -4.84
CA ASP A 86 12.77 -4.05 -4.66
C ASP A 86 11.61 -3.52 -3.82
N PHE A 87 10.40 -4.05 -4.02
CA PHE A 87 9.23 -3.67 -3.24
C PHE A 87 9.35 -4.11 -1.78
N GLU A 88 9.71 -5.38 -1.53
CA GLU A 88 9.90 -5.89 -0.16
C GLU A 88 10.95 -5.08 0.59
N SER A 89 12.11 -4.82 -0.03
CA SER A 89 13.18 -4.05 0.61
C SER A 89 12.78 -2.61 0.93
N ARG A 90 12.02 -1.95 0.03
CA ARG A 90 11.62 -0.55 0.23
C ARG A 90 10.56 -0.36 1.31
N PHE A 91 9.71 -1.36 1.51
CA PHE A 91 8.60 -1.30 2.45
C PHE A 91 8.75 -2.28 3.62
N GLU A 92 9.96 -2.78 3.85
CA GLU A 92 10.28 -3.74 4.92
C GLU A 92 9.79 -3.21 6.27
N ASP A 93 10.08 -1.95 6.59
CA ASP A 93 9.67 -1.30 7.84
C ASP A 93 8.16 -1.33 8.07
N ILE A 94 7.36 -1.29 7.00
CA ILE A 94 5.89 -1.33 7.06
C ILE A 94 5.37 -2.76 7.06
N LEU A 95 5.99 -3.64 6.27
CA LEU A 95 5.60 -5.04 6.15
C LEU A 95 5.87 -5.83 7.43
N THR A 96 6.96 -5.53 8.14
CA THR A 96 7.33 -6.21 9.39
C THR A 96 6.71 -5.59 10.64
N MET A 97 6.05 -4.44 10.50
CA MET A 97 5.50 -3.72 11.64
C MET A 97 4.32 -4.48 12.24
N VAL A 98 4.36 -4.70 13.55
CA VAL A 98 3.23 -5.28 14.29
C VAL A 98 2.33 -4.14 14.73
N ILE A 99 1.06 -4.14 14.28
CA ILE A 99 0.05 -3.20 14.77
C ILE A 99 -0.31 -3.62 16.20
N PRO A 100 -0.08 -2.77 17.22
CA PRO A 100 -0.49 -3.09 18.58
C PRO A 100 -2.00 -3.31 18.67
N PRO A 101 -2.48 -4.37 19.36
CA PRO A 101 -3.91 -4.68 19.45
C PRO A 101 -4.76 -3.53 20.00
N TRP A 102 -4.21 -2.73 20.90
CA TRP A 102 -4.88 -1.58 21.49
C TRP A 102 -5.24 -0.48 20.48
N ILE A 103 -4.57 -0.42 19.31
CA ILE A 103 -4.97 0.52 18.24
C ILE A 103 -6.34 0.15 17.67
N ILE A 104 -6.62 -1.15 17.55
CA ILE A 104 -7.89 -1.66 16.98
C ILE A 104 -8.96 -1.71 18.07
N ASN A 105 -8.59 -2.20 19.25
CA ASN A 105 -9.45 -2.28 20.40
C ASN A 105 -8.75 -1.68 21.63
N PRO A 106 -8.95 -0.39 21.92
CA PRO A 106 -8.26 0.27 23.02
C PRO A 106 -8.80 -0.16 24.39
N TYR A 107 -9.89 -0.93 24.44
CA TYR A 107 -10.44 -1.57 25.64
C TYR A 107 -10.06 -3.06 25.76
N GLY A 108 -9.18 -3.54 24.88
CA GLY A 108 -8.64 -4.90 24.93
C GLY A 108 -7.62 -5.07 26.05
N HIS A 109 -7.11 -6.30 26.21
CA HIS A 109 -6.08 -6.59 27.20
C HIS A 109 -4.77 -5.87 26.86
N ILE A 110 -4.13 -5.25 27.86
CA ILE A 110 -2.99 -4.32 27.70
C ILE A 110 -1.63 -5.03 27.88
N GLU A 111 -1.63 -6.32 28.24
CA GLU A 111 -0.43 -7.12 28.42
C GLU A 111 0.42 -7.08 27.13
N GLU A 112 1.69 -6.67 27.25
CA GLU A 112 2.67 -6.42 26.16
C GLU A 112 2.74 -5.00 25.55
N THR A 113 2.26 -3.97 26.23
CA THR A 113 2.49 -2.57 25.80
C THR A 113 3.68 -1.89 26.48
N ASN A 114 4.30 -0.95 25.76
CA ASN A 114 5.41 -0.12 26.26
C ASN A 114 5.00 0.59 27.55
N VAL A 115 5.84 0.55 28.59
CA VAL A 115 5.56 1.19 29.91
C VAL A 115 5.09 2.64 29.78
N ILE A 116 5.60 3.38 28.78
CA ILE A 116 5.29 4.78 28.55
C ILE A 116 3.80 5.01 28.19
N ILE A 117 3.09 4.03 27.62
CA ILE A 117 1.67 4.16 27.23
C ILE A 117 0.71 3.49 28.23
N GLN A 118 1.22 2.70 29.18
CA GLN A 118 0.37 1.86 30.03
C GLN A 118 -0.58 2.68 30.91
N GLU A 119 -0.14 3.83 31.42
CA GLU A 119 -0.97 4.72 32.24
C GLU A 119 -2.17 5.24 31.44
N GLU A 120 -1.94 5.83 30.26
CA GLU A 120 -3.00 6.34 29.39
C GLU A 120 -3.95 5.22 28.93
N LEU A 121 -3.43 4.04 28.56
CA LEU A 121 -4.28 2.92 28.17
C LEU A 121 -5.10 2.38 29.36
N THR A 122 -4.55 2.40 30.57
CA THR A 122 -5.29 1.99 31.77
C THR A 122 -6.44 2.95 32.03
N GLU A 123 -6.18 4.26 32.03
CA GLU A 123 -7.22 5.28 32.20
C GLU A 123 -8.29 5.17 31.12
N LEU A 124 -7.89 5.05 29.85
CA LEU A 124 -8.79 4.89 28.72
C LEU A 124 -9.66 3.63 28.86
N SER A 125 -9.07 2.50 29.27
CA SER A 125 -9.79 1.24 29.43
C SER A 125 -10.88 1.29 30.52
N THR A 126 -10.70 2.18 31.52
CA THR A 126 -11.66 2.41 32.60
C THR A 126 -12.70 3.50 32.29
N ASN A 127 -12.57 4.21 31.16
CA ASN A 127 -13.48 5.28 30.78
C ASN A 127 -14.78 4.72 30.17
N GLU A 128 -15.77 4.51 31.03
CA GLU A 128 -17.08 3.95 30.63
C GLU A 128 -17.85 4.88 29.68
N GLU A 129 -17.65 6.20 29.74
CA GLU A 129 -18.31 7.13 28.82
C GLU A 129 -17.81 6.97 27.38
N LEU A 130 -16.48 6.92 27.20
CA LEU A 130 -15.87 6.68 25.89
C LEU A 130 -16.19 5.27 25.36
N LYS A 131 -16.33 4.29 26.25
CA LYS A 131 -16.68 2.92 25.90
C LYS A 131 -18.09 2.81 25.32
N VAL A 132 -19.05 3.56 25.87
CA VAL A 132 -20.41 3.66 25.30
C VAL A 132 -20.39 4.30 23.90
N GLN A 133 -19.48 5.24 23.66
CA GLN A 133 -19.32 5.89 22.35
C GLN A 133 -18.58 5.02 21.33
N PHE A 134 -17.82 4.01 21.76
CA PHE A 134 -17.04 3.13 20.90
C PHE A 134 -17.93 2.11 20.18
N LYS A 135 -18.25 2.38 18.91
CA LYS A 135 -19.05 1.48 18.04
C LYS A 135 -18.22 0.45 17.27
N ASN A 136 -17.07 0.01 17.82
CA ASN A 136 -16.08 -0.82 17.12
C ASN A 136 -15.45 -0.19 15.87
N GLU A 137 -15.57 1.13 15.71
CA GLU A 137 -14.92 1.88 14.64
C GLU A 137 -13.69 2.61 15.17
N TYR A 138 -12.56 1.90 15.25
CA TYR A 138 -11.30 2.45 15.77
C TYR A 138 -10.89 3.79 15.12
N GLN A 139 -11.13 3.95 13.81
CA GLN A 139 -10.80 5.18 13.10
C GLN A 139 -11.56 6.39 13.66
N GLN A 140 -12.88 6.27 13.83
CA GLN A 140 -13.69 7.37 14.34
C GLN A 140 -13.35 7.67 15.79
N PHE A 141 -13.03 6.64 16.57
CA PHE A 141 -12.57 6.79 17.95
C PHE A 141 -11.32 7.66 18.05
N TRP A 142 -10.24 7.31 17.35
CA TRP A 142 -8.99 8.05 17.45
C TRP A 142 -9.06 9.47 16.87
N LEU A 143 -10.00 9.74 15.96
CA LEU A 143 -10.21 11.05 15.34
C LEU A 143 -11.10 12.01 16.15
N GLN A 144 -11.58 11.61 17.34
CA GLN A 144 -12.35 12.50 18.22
C GLN A 144 -11.48 13.64 18.78
N ASN A 145 -12.03 14.86 18.86
CA ASN A 145 -11.27 16.06 19.24
C ASN A 145 -10.66 16.03 20.65
N ASN A 146 -11.23 15.26 21.58
CA ASN A 146 -10.76 15.13 22.95
C ASN A 146 -9.59 14.13 23.10
N ILE A 147 -9.50 13.11 22.26
CA ILE A 147 -8.49 12.05 22.37
C ILE A 147 -7.04 12.59 22.31
N PRO A 148 -6.67 13.53 21.41
CA PRO A 148 -5.33 14.12 21.39
C PRO A 148 -4.94 14.86 22.66
N VAL A 149 -5.93 15.36 23.41
CA VAL A 149 -5.73 16.16 24.62
C VAL A 149 -5.70 15.26 25.85
N THR A 150 -6.60 14.28 25.91
CA THR A 150 -6.75 13.39 27.06
C THR A 150 -5.74 12.24 27.05
N TYR A 151 -5.36 11.73 25.87
CA TYR A 151 -4.43 10.61 25.69
C TYR A 151 -3.33 10.94 24.68
N PRO A 152 -2.51 11.98 24.94
CA PRO A 152 -1.54 12.50 23.98
C PRO A 152 -0.46 11.48 23.59
N ILE A 153 -0.01 10.61 24.49
CA ILE A 153 1.02 9.60 24.19
C ILE A 153 0.44 8.52 23.28
N ALA A 154 -0.73 7.98 23.62
CA ALA A 154 -1.43 6.98 22.83
C ALA A 154 -1.81 7.51 21.45
N TYR A 155 -2.33 8.75 21.40
CA TYR A 155 -2.63 9.44 20.16
C TYR A 155 -1.38 9.68 19.32
N SER A 156 -0.25 10.09 19.92
CA SER A 156 1.01 10.27 19.19
C SER A 156 1.52 8.97 18.56
N LEU A 157 1.35 7.83 19.25
CA LEU A 157 1.72 6.51 18.75
C LEU A 157 0.78 6.04 17.64
N PHE A 158 -0.51 6.38 17.71
CA PHE A 158 -1.46 6.21 16.62
C PHE A 158 -1.12 7.07 15.40
N LEU A 159 -0.58 8.27 15.59
CA LEU A 159 -0.15 9.20 14.53
C LEU A 159 1.27 8.96 13.97
N ARG A 160 2.21 8.34 14.71
CA ARG A 160 3.52 7.95 14.14
C ARG A 160 3.43 7.20 12.80
N PRO A 161 2.44 6.31 12.60
CA PRO A 161 2.06 5.78 11.31
C PRO A 161 1.92 6.77 10.16
N ASP A 162 1.59 8.03 10.43
CA ASP A 162 1.44 9.06 9.40
C ASP A 162 2.77 9.44 8.76
N ALA A 163 3.90 9.38 9.48
CA ALA A 163 5.22 9.55 8.87
C ALA A 163 5.54 8.44 7.87
N ILE A 164 5.04 7.22 8.13
CA ILE A 164 5.13 6.07 7.24
C ILE A 164 4.18 6.26 6.06
N VAL A 165 2.94 6.72 6.29
CA VAL A 165 2.00 7.11 5.22
C VAL A 165 2.58 8.23 4.36
N LEU A 166 3.32 9.18 4.94
CA LEU A 166 4.02 10.22 4.19
C LEU A 166 5.16 9.65 3.34
N LYS A 167 5.96 8.70 3.86
CA LYS A 167 6.94 7.95 3.06
C LYS A 167 6.28 7.22 1.90
N ILE A 168 5.15 6.55 2.15
CA ILE A 168 4.36 5.87 1.12
C ILE A 168 3.88 6.88 0.07
N LYS A 169 3.23 7.96 0.49
CA LYS A 169 2.73 9.02 -0.40
C LYS A 169 3.86 9.64 -1.24
N ALA A 170 5.03 9.89 -0.64
CA ALA A 170 6.21 10.39 -1.35
C ALA A 170 6.75 9.37 -2.37
N CYS A 171 6.83 8.09 -1.99
CA CYS A 171 7.30 7.02 -2.89
C CYS A 171 6.34 6.80 -4.06
N VAL A 172 5.04 6.80 -3.80
CA VAL A 172 3.98 6.74 -4.80
C VAL A 172 4.07 7.92 -5.77
N LYS A 173 4.26 9.16 -5.26
CA LYS A 173 4.41 10.35 -6.09
C LYS A 173 5.62 10.28 -7.02
N LEU A 174 6.76 9.77 -6.52
CA LEU A 174 7.96 9.52 -7.33
C LEU A 174 7.74 8.44 -8.40
N GLN A 175 7.00 7.38 -8.10
CA GLN A 175 6.68 6.32 -9.06
C GLN A 175 5.74 6.82 -10.17
N SER A 176 4.71 7.60 -9.83
CA SER A 176 3.83 8.24 -10.84
C SER A 176 4.63 9.17 -11.77
N GLN A 177 5.61 9.90 -11.23
CA GLN A 177 6.46 10.80 -12.03
C GLN A 177 7.41 10.02 -12.95
N LYS A 178 7.98 8.89 -12.50
CA LYS A 178 8.79 8.00 -13.35
C LYS A 178 7.97 7.34 -14.45
N LEU A 179 6.75 6.92 -14.14
CA LEU A 179 5.80 6.37 -15.12
C LEU A 179 5.48 7.39 -16.21
N TYR A 180 5.18 8.63 -15.83
CA TYR A 180 4.95 9.72 -16.78
C TYR A 180 6.11 9.94 -17.75
N LEU A 181 7.35 9.99 -17.23
CA LEU A 181 8.54 10.15 -18.07
C LEU A 181 8.73 8.97 -19.03
N CYS A 182 8.55 7.73 -18.53
CA CYS A 182 8.70 6.53 -19.33
C CYS A 182 7.68 6.46 -20.48
N LEU A 183 6.41 6.83 -20.23
CA LEU A 183 5.38 6.88 -21.27
C LEU A 183 5.62 8.01 -22.28
N LYS A 184 6.11 9.17 -21.82
CA LYS A 184 6.47 10.30 -22.69
C LYS A 184 7.59 9.94 -23.66
N ASP A 185 8.58 9.18 -23.22
CA ASP A 185 9.69 8.73 -24.05
C ASP A 185 9.28 7.67 -25.08
N ILE A 186 8.16 6.98 -24.87
CA ILE A 186 7.61 5.95 -25.78
C ILE A 186 6.73 6.58 -26.90
N GLY A 187 6.41 7.87 -26.81
CA GLY A 187 5.72 8.62 -27.88
C GLY A 187 4.23 8.35 -28.01
N GLU A 188 3.62 7.63 -27.05
CA GLU A 188 2.16 7.51 -26.99
C GLU A 188 1.56 8.70 -26.26
N THR A 189 0.75 9.49 -26.96
CA THR A 189 -0.20 10.41 -26.34
C THR A 189 -1.28 9.60 -25.65
N PHE A 190 -1.00 9.07 -24.46
CA PHE A 190 -2.06 8.73 -23.52
C PHE A 190 -2.83 10.03 -23.26
N THR A 191 -4.12 10.03 -23.62
CA THR A 191 -4.99 11.17 -23.39
C THR A 191 -4.87 11.61 -21.93
N LEU A 192 -4.61 12.90 -21.74
CA LEU A 192 -4.27 13.56 -20.47
C LEU A 192 -5.23 13.25 -19.29
N THR A 193 -6.36 12.60 -19.52
CA THR A 193 -7.45 12.41 -18.56
C THR A 193 -7.09 11.55 -17.34
N ILE A 194 -6.02 10.72 -17.39
CA ILE A 194 -5.58 9.91 -16.24
C ILE A 194 -4.54 10.65 -15.37
N ILE A 195 -3.88 11.68 -15.90
CA ILE A 195 -2.76 12.36 -15.21
C ILE A 195 -3.19 13.67 -14.53
N THR A 196 -4.33 14.27 -14.92
CA THR A 196 -4.82 15.52 -14.34
C THR A 196 -5.41 15.44 -12.92
N PHE A 197 -5.22 14.33 -12.19
CA PHE A 197 -5.67 14.19 -10.79
C PHE A 197 -4.55 13.78 -9.80
N PHE A 198 -3.30 14.19 -10.05
CA PHE A 198 -2.20 14.11 -9.09
C PHE A 198 -1.72 15.48 -8.61
#